data_AF-A0A2N1P8C6-F1
#
_entry.id   AF-A0A2N1P8C6-F1
#
_cell.length_a   1.000
_cell.length_b   1.000
_cell.length_c   1.000
_cell.angle_alpha   90.00
_cell.angle_beta   90.00
_cell.angle_gamma   90.00
#
_symmetry.space_group_name_H-M   'P 1'
#
loop_
_entity.id
_entity.type
_entity.pdbx_description
1 polymer ?
#
loop_
_entity_poly.entity_id
_entity_poly.type
_entity_poly.pdbx_seq_one_letter_code
_entity_poly.pdbx_strand_id
1 'polypeptide(L)'
;MRKKLSHKLARWGLLLVTVIIAVFALQITVLAFPQMFVSKNIQRGSIKIFYDGDQDAYVAEIAEDVDSRLRATVFYDSTQNTNVYFLRNQGLYKMFVRLSMLPAAPQGFALSIFDNAFVDEARVKELAEMTGGLPKYSIYEGNPAHTIVHEVGHLIITGQIGRGTWKQLPHWKQEGFPEYIANISLIRGDSTASLPDRVAILNDDSIWGWKRGWDRIHYEAGLLVEFLLDVKGYTVEDIVADSVTSETTLTELLEWCRLREIPQ
;
A
#
# COMPACT_ATOMS: atom_id res chain seq x y z
N MET A 1 -11.20 -47.37 35.36
CA MET A 1 -10.46 -46.09 35.38
C MET A 1 -10.16 -45.51 33.99
N ARG A 2 -9.59 -46.28 33.03
CA ARG A 2 -9.20 -45.77 31.69
C ARG A 2 -10.30 -45.04 30.90
N LYS A 3 -11.54 -45.56 30.85
CA LYS A 3 -12.67 -44.89 30.14
C LYS A 3 -13.05 -43.52 30.73
N LYS A 4 -12.96 -43.33 32.05
CA LYS A 4 -13.25 -42.01 32.67
C LYS A 4 -12.16 -40.97 32.36
N LEU A 5 -10.91 -41.42 32.20
CA LEU A 5 -9.80 -40.54 31.82
C LEU A 5 -9.91 -40.10 30.36
N SER A 6 -10.29 -40.99 29.44
CA SER A 6 -10.48 -40.66 28.01
C SER A 6 -11.62 -39.66 27.78
N HIS A 7 -12.75 -39.78 28.50
CA HIS A 7 -13.85 -38.79 28.40
C HIS A 7 -13.45 -37.40 28.94
N LYS A 8 -12.67 -37.34 30.04
CA LYS A 8 -12.15 -36.07 30.56
C LYS A 8 -11.20 -35.40 29.56
N LEU A 9 -10.26 -36.17 29.00
CA LEU A 9 -9.33 -35.67 27.98
C LEU A 9 -10.06 -35.17 26.73
N ALA A 10 -11.06 -35.91 26.25
CA ALA A 10 -11.88 -35.49 25.11
C ALA A 10 -12.63 -34.17 25.39
N ARG A 11 -13.19 -34.01 26.60
CA ARG A 11 -13.87 -32.77 27.01
C ARG A 11 -12.91 -31.58 27.07
N TRP A 12 -11.72 -31.75 27.63
CA TRP A 12 -10.70 -30.69 27.67
C TRP A 12 -10.18 -30.34 26.28
N GLY A 13 -9.99 -31.34 25.42
CA GLY A 13 -9.64 -31.14 24.02
C GLY A 13 -10.71 -30.34 23.27
N LEU A 14 -11.98 -30.70 23.44
CA LEU A 14 -13.10 -29.95 22.84
C LEU A 14 -13.14 -28.50 23.35
N LEU A 15 -13.01 -28.29 24.66
CA LEU A 15 -12.99 -26.96 25.25
C LEU A 15 -11.85 -26.11 24.68
N LEU A 16 -10.64 -26.68 24.56
CA LEU A 16 -9.50 -25.99 23.99
C LEU A 16 -9.75 -25.58 22.54
N VAL A 17 -10.28 -26.49 21.71
CA VAL A 17 -10.64 -26.19 20.31
C VAL A 17 -11.68 -25.07 20.24
N THR A 18 -12.71 -25.11 21.09
CA THR A 18 -13.73 -24.06 21.14
C THR A 18 -13.13 -22.71 21.52
N VAL A 19 -12.24 -22.66 22.51
CA VAL A 19 -11.55 -21.42 22.91
C VAL A 19 -10.70 -20.89 21.77
N ILE A 20 -9.95 -21.74 21.07
CA ILE A 20 -9.13 -21.34 19.92
C ILE A 20 -10.01 -20.73 18.82
N ILE A 21 -11.12 -21.38 18.46
CA ILE A 21 -12.08 -20.87 17.46
C ILE A 21 -12.65 -19.52 17.89
N ALA A 22 -13.03 -19.37 19.16
CA ALA A 22 -13.57 -18.11 19.68
C ALA A 22 -12.54 -16.97 19.61
N VAL A 23 -11.27 -17.24 19.93
CA VAL A 23 -10.18 -16.25 19.83
C VAL A 23 -9.97 -15.82 18.37
N PHE A 24 -9.92 -16.77 17.42
CA PHE A 24 -9.80 -16.44 16.00
C PHE A 24 -11.02 -15.68 15.46
N ALA A 25 -12.23 -16.07 15.86
CA ALA A 25 -13.45 -15.37 15.47
C ALA A 25 -13.46 -13.92 16.00
N LEU A 26 -13.00 -13.70 17.23
CA LEU A 26 -12.85 -12.38 17.80
C LEU A 26 -11.81 -11.56 17.04
N GLN A 27 -10.64 -12.14 16.74
CA GLN A 27 -9.59 -11.49 15.95
C GLN A 27 -10.10 -11.07 14.56
N ILE A 28 -10.78 -11.97 13.84
CA ILE A 28 -11.40 -11.68 12.54
C ILE A 28 -12.43 -10.56 12.68
N THR A 29 -13.27 -10.59 13.72
CA THR A 29 -14.30 -9.56 13.95
C THR A 29 -13.66 -8.19 14.18
N VAL A 30 -12.58 -8.10 14.95
CA VAL A 30 -11.88 -6.83 15.19
C VAL A 30 -11.28 -6.27 13.90
N LEU A 31 -10.73 -7.12 13.03
CA LEU A 31 -10.17 -6.69 11.75
C LEU A 31 -11.23 -6.36 10.69
N ALA A 32 -12.38 -7.03 10.75
CA ALA A 32 -13.51 -6.79 9.85
C ALA A 32 -14.29 -5.51 10.21
N PHE A 33 -14.34 -5.18 11.50
CA PHE A 33 -15.05 -4.00 12.00
C PHE A 33 -14.18 -3.02 12.83
N PRO A 34 -13.06 -2.49 12.28
CA PRO A 34 -12.18 -1.58 13.02
C PRO A 34 -12.85 -0.25 13.44
N GLN A 35 -13.94 0.15 12.77
CA GLN A 35 -14.72 1.35 13.12
C GLN A 35 -15.30 1.32 14.54
N MET A 36 -15.36 0.16 15.20
CA MET A 36 -15.74 0.09 16.62
C MET A 36 -14.73 0.81 17.54
N PHE A 37 -13.50 1.03 17.07
CA PHE A 37 -12.41 1.67 17.81
C PHE A 37 -12.17 3.12 17.41
N VAL A 38 -12.81 3.59 16.33
CA VAL A 38 -12.58 4.90 15.72
C VAL A 38 -13.91 5.55 15.34
N SER A 39 -14.28 6.63 16.02
CA SER A 39 -15.62 7.22 15.91
C SER A 39 -15.77 8.27 14.81
N LYS A 40 -14.68 8.93 14.42
CA LYS A 40 -14.70 9.97 13.38
C LYS A 40 -14.39 9.39 12.01
N ASN A 41 -15.04 9.94 10.99
CA ASN A 41 -14.76 9.61 9.60
C ASN A 41 -15.11 10.76 8.67
N ILE A 42 -14.47 10.79 7.51
CA ILE A 42 -14.81 11.62 6.36
C ILE A 42 -14.95 10.70 5.15
N GLN A 43 -16.02 10.90 4.38
CA GLN A 43 -16.20 10.24 3.08
C GLN A 43 -15.80 11.21 1.97
N ARG A 44 -14.99 10.74 1.02
CA ARG A 44 -14.72 11.44 -0.24
C ARG A 44 -14.64 10.43 -1.37
N GLY A 45 -15.49 10.59 -2.38
CA GLY A 45 -15.58 9.62 -3.48
C GLY A 45 -15.82 8.19 -2.98
N SER A 46 -15.00 7.26 -3.47
CA SER A 46 -15.01 5.83 -3.14
C SER A 46 -14.32 5.49 -1.81
N ILE A 47 -13.77 6.47 -1.10
CA ILE A 47 -12.96 6.25 0.11
C ILE A 47 -13.63 6.82 1.35
N LYS A 48 -13.66 6.01 2.42
CA LYS A 48 -14.02 6.44 3.77
C LYS A 48 -12.78 6.44 4.65
N ILE A 49 -12.34 7.60 5.11
CA ILE A 49 -11.21 7.73 6.02
C ILE A 49 -11.72 7.84 7.45
N PHE A 50 -11.49 6.81 8.25
CA PHE A 50 -11.64 6.80 9.71
C PHE A 50 -10.35 7.30 10.36
N TYR A 51 -10.46 8.16 11.37
CA TYR A 51 -9.30 8.75 12.05
C TYR A 51 -9.58 9.03 13.53
N ASP A 52 -8.53 9.09 14.33
CA ASP A 52 -8.59 9.45 15.74
C ASP A 52 -7.93 10.81 16.03
N GLY A 53 -8.60 11.62 16.86
CA GLY A 53 -8.17 12.97 17.24
C GLY A 53 -9.06 14.08 16.69
N ASP A 54 -8.65 15.34 16.88
CA ASP A 54 -9.41 16.57 16.58
C ASP A 54 -8.84 17.37 15.39
N GLN A 55 -8.49 16.69 14.31
CA GLN A 55 -7.85 17.26 13.12
C GLN A 55 -8.73 17.19 11.85
N ASP A 56 -10.03 17.44 11.98
CA ASP A 56 -11.03 17.26 10.92
C ASP A 56 -10.68 17.99 9.62
N ALA A 57 -10.17 19.23 9.69
CA ALA A 57 -9.77 20.02 8.52
C ALA A 57 -8.56 19.41 7.79
N TYR A 58 -7.54 18.97 8.53
CA TYR A 58 -6.36 18.32 7.98
C TYR A 58 -6.70 16.98 7.30
N VAL A 59 -7.57 16.18 7.92
CA VAL A 59 -8.02 14.91 7.31
C VAL A 59 -8.91 15.18 6.09
N ALA A 60 -9.69 16.26 6.09
CA ALA A 60 -10.44 16.66 4.91
C ALA A 60 -9.53 17.02 3.72
N GLU A 61 -8.44 17.75 3.97
CA GLU A 61 -7.42 18.07 2.93
C GLU A 61 -6.76 16.80 2.39
N ILE A 62 -6.37 15.86 3.28
CA ILE A 62 -5.84 14.55 2.86
C ILE A 62 -6.87 13.81 2.01
N ALA A 63 -8.14 13.79 2.41
CA ALA A 63 -9.19 13.08 1.69
C ALA A 63 -9.41 13.64 0.27
N GLU A 64 -9.28 14.95 0.07
CA GLU A 64 -9.34 15.56 -1.26
C GLU A 64 -8.13 15.19 -2.12
N ASP A 65 -6.91 15.18 -1.57
CA ASP A 65 -5.70 14.74 -2.29
C ASP A 65 -5.80 13.24 -2.66
N VAL A 66 -6.27 12.39 -1.74
CA VAL A 66 -6.52 10.96 -2.00
C VAL A 66 -7.51 10.75 -3.14
N ASP A 67 -8.67 11.43 -3.12
CA ASP A 67 -9.68 11.31 -4.19
C ASP A 67 -9.15 11.82 -5.53
N SER A 68 -8.41 12.94 -5.52
CA SER A 68 -7.76 13.49 -6.72
C SER A 68 -6.79 12.49 -7.35
N ARG A 69 -5.90 11.90 -6.55
CA ARG A 69 -4.93 10.90 -7.01
C ARG A 69 -5.60 9.67 -7.59
N LEU A 70 -6.59 9.12 -6.88
CA LEU A 70 -7.30 7.93 -7.32
C LEU A 70 -8.01 8.15 -8.66
N ARG A 71 -8.74 9.27 -8.80
CA ARG A 71 -9.47 9.64 -10.03
C ARG A 71 -8.58 9.81 -11.26
N ALA A 72 -7.31 10.13 -11.08
CA ALA A 72 -6.36 10.32 -12.18
C ALA A 72 -5.87 8.98 -12.78
N THR A 73 -6.11 7.86 -12.09
CA THR A 73 -5.68 6.54 -12.53
C THR A 73 -6.75 5.88 -13.41
N VAL A 74 -6.32 5.00 -14.32
CA VAL A 74 -7.22 4.12 -15.07
C VAL A 74 -7.89 3.05 -14.19
N PHE A 75 -7.43 2.91 -12.94
CA PHE A 75 -7.92 1.93 -11.99
C PHE A 75 -9.04 2.46 -11.10
N TYR A 76 -9.44 3.72 -11.26
CA TYR A 76 -10.50 4.33 -10.46
C TYR A 76 -11.84 3.64 -10.70
N ASP A 77 -12.43 3.11 -9.63
CA ASP A 77 -13.80 2.63 -9.61
C ASP A 77 -14.61 3.40 -8.57
N SER A 78 -15.55 4.22 -9.04
CA SER A 78 -16.46 4.98 -8.17
C SER A 78 -17.40 4.12 -7.34
N THR A 79 -17.57 2.84 -7.69
CA THR A 79 -18.41 1.88 -6.96
C THR A 79 -17.65 1.15 -5.87
N GLN A 80 -16.31 1.21 -5.89
CA GLN A 80 -15.49 0.70 -4.80
C GLN A 80 -15.80 1.48 -3.52
N ASN A 81 -15.77 0.78 -2.38
CA ASN A 81 -15.99 1.38 -1.08
C ASN A 81 -14.90 0.89 -0.13
N THR A 82 -13.78 1.60 -0.13
CA THR A 82 -12.62 1.22 0.67
C THR A 82 -12.59 2.03 1.96
N ASN A 83 -12.43 1.33 3.08
CA ASN A 83 -12.23 1.97 4.37
C ASN A 83 -10.74 2.14 4.63
N VAL A 84 -10.34 3.34 5.01
CA VAL A 84 -8.98 3.68 5.40
C VAL A 84 -9.00 4.06 6.87
N TYR A 85 -8.16 3.44 7.68
CA TYR A 85 -7.96 3.76 9.08
C TYR A 85 -6.64 4.52 9.22
N PHE A 86 -6.74 5.85 9.20
CA PHE A 86 -5.61 6.76 9.36
C PHE A 86 -5.42 7.06 10.85
N LEU A 87 -4.49 6.33 11.47
CA LEU A 87 -4.41 6.21 12.93
C LEU A 87 -3.22 6.98 13.49
N ARG A 88 -3.50 7.92 14.40
CA ARG A 88 -2.53 8.64 15.20
C ARG A 88 -2.13 7.87 16.45
N ASN A 89 -3.09 7.18 17.07
CA ASN A 89 -2.85 6.35 18.25
C ASN A 89 -2.01 5.12 17.90
N GLN A 90 -0.71 5.21 18.18
CA GLN A 90 0.28 4.15 18.02
C GLN A 90 -0.09 2.82 18.69
N GLY A 91 -0.75 2.87 19.85
CA GLY A 91 -1.20 1.66 20.55
C GLY A 91 -2.27 0.94 19.76
N LEU A 92 -3.23 1.69 19.22
CA LEU A 92 -4.31 1.17 18.39
C LEU A 92 -3.79 0.63 17.05
N TYR A 93 -2.91 1.37 16.37
CA TYR A 93 -2.28 0.89 15.13
C TYR A 93 -1.50 -0.40 15.35
N LYS A 94 -0.63 -0.45 16.38
CA LYS A 94 0.14 -1.67 16.73
C LYS A 94 -0.76 -2.84 17.11
N MET A 95 -1.93 -2.60 17.68
CA MET A 95 -2.91 -3.65 17.93
C MET A 95 -3.39 -4.26 16.61
N PHE A 96 -3.78 -3.45 15.62
CA PHE A 96 -4.22 -3.96 14.32
C PHE A 96 -3.11 -4.67 13.55
N VAL A 97 -1.88 -4.17 13.58
CA VAL A 97 -0.71 -4.85 13.01
C VAL A 97 -0.53 -6.26 13.61
N ARG A 98 -0.59 -6.37 14.94
CA ARG A 98 -0.44 -7.67 15.64
C ARG A 98 -1.60 -8.62 15.32
N LEU A 99 -2.83 -8.12 15.32
CA LEU A 99 -4.00 -8.91 14.95
C LEU A 99 -3.95 -9.35 13.48
N SER A 100 -3.28 -8.60 12.62
CA SER A 100 -3.05 -8.97 11.22
C SER A 100 -1.88 -9.94 11.02
N MET A 101 -1.19 -10.32 12.11
CA MET A 101 -0.01 -11.21 12.10
C MET A 101 1.14 -10.71 11.21
N LEU A 102 1.28 -9.39 11.08
CA LEU A 102 2.38 -8.80 10.33
C LEU A 102 3.68 -8.77 11.17
N PRO A 103 4.85 -9.07 10.55
CA PRO A 103 6.12 -9.21 11.27
C PRO A 103 6.76 -7.88 11.69
N ALA A 104 6.36 -6.76 11.08
CA ALA A 104 6.85 -5.41 11.37
C ALA A 104 5.67 -4.44 11.58
N ALA A 105 5.94 -3.25 12.10
CA ALA A 105 4.99 -2.13 12.08
C ALA A 105 5.28 -1.27 10.83
N PRO A 106 4.66 -1.58 9.68
CA PRO A 106 4.87 -0.82 8.45
C PRO A 106 4.24 0.58 8.58
N GLN A 107 4.50 1.45 7.60
CA GLN A 107 3.84 2.77 7.53
C GLN A 107 2.35 2.64 7.24
N GLY A 108 1.97 1.63 6.46
CA GLY A 108 0.60 1.20 6.25
C GLY A 108 0.54 -0.28 5.91
N PHE A 109 -0.68 -0.82 5.88
CA PHE A 109 -0.95 -2.13 5.33
C PHE A 109 -2.40 -2.26 4.88
N ALA A 110 -2.64 -3.14 3.91
CA ALA A 110 -3.95 -3.43 3.37
C ALA A 110 -4.44 -4.86 3.72
N LEU A 111 -5.72 -4.98 4.07
CA LEU A 111 -6.42 -6.25 4.29
C LEU A 111 -7.52 -6.45 3.24
N SER A 112 -7.15 -7.01 2.09
CA SER A 112 -8.05 -7.23 0.94
C SER A 112 -9.27 -8.14 1.19
N ILE A 113 -9.33 -8.85 2.31
CA ILE A 113 -10.53 -9.62 2.67
C ILE A 113 -11.65 -8.74 3.26
N PHE A 114 -11.31 -7.54 3.73
CA PHE A 114 -12.24 -6.62 4.38
C PHE A 114 -12.29 -5.25 3.70
N ASP A 115 -11.55 -5.05 2.59
CA ASP A 115 -11.39 -3.76 1.92
C ASP A 115 -10.97 -2.63 2.90
N ASN A 116 -10.12 -2.99 3.86
CA ASN A 116 -9.62 -2.12 4.91
C ASN A 116 -8.13 -1.85 4.66
N ALA A 117 -7.75 -0.58 4.60
CA ALA A 117 -6.37 -0.12 4.66
C ALA A 117 -6.11 0.56 6.01
N PHE A 118 -4.90 0.42 6.54
CA PHE A 118 -4.49 1.01 7.81
C PHE A 118 -3.21 1.81 7.57
N VAL A 119 -3.14 3.03 8.08
CA VAL A 119 -1.98 3.92 7.92
C VAL A 119 -1.61 4.52 9.28
N ASP A 120 -0.33 4.52 9.57
CA ASP A 120 0.25 5.11 10.77
C ASP A 120 0.61 6.59 10.52
N GLU A 121 -0.26 7.50 10.96
CA GLU A 121 -0.06 8.95 10.80
C GLU A 121 1.27 9.41 11.41
N ALA A 122 1.60 8.91 12.61
CA ALA A 122 2.77 9.38 13.34
C ALA A 122 4.07 8.95 12.64
N ARG A 123 4.09 7.72 12.11
CA ARG A 123 5.22 7.18 11.34
C ARG A 123 5.42 7.93 10.03
N VAL A 124 4.34 8.22 9.31
CA VAL A 124 4.39 8.97 8.04
C VAL A 124 4.94 10.38 8.29
N LYS A 125 4.48 11.04 9.35
CA LYS A 125 4.97 12.37 9.75
C LYS A 125 6.44 12.36 10.17
N GLU A 126 6.84 11.39 11.01
CA GLU A 126 8.25 11.21 11.41
C GLU A 126 9.14 11.05 10.18
N LEU A 127 8.68 10.29 9.19
CA LEU A 127 9.41 10.09 7.95
C LEU A 127 9.57 11.40 7.16
N ALA A 128 8.49 12.16 6.95
CA ALA A 128 8.57 13.46 6.27
C ALA A 128 9.58 14.42 6.92
N GLU A 129 9.59 14.47 8.27
CA GLU A 129 10.53 15.29 9.03
C GLU A 129 11.99 14.80 8.87
N MET A 130 12.21 13.49 8.87
CA MET A 130 13.53 12.89 8.70
C MET A 130 14.11 13.07 7.30
N THR A 131 13.26 13.05 6.27
CA THR A 131 13.69 13.04 4.86
C THR A 131 13.62 14.41 4.21
N GLY A 132 12.93 15.36 4.85
CA GLY A 132 12.62 16.67 4.26
C GLY A 132 11.69 16.55 3.06
N GLY A 133 10.92 15.45 2.95
CA GLY A 133 10.02 15.20 1.83
C GLY A 133 10.72 14.74 0.54
N LEU A 134 11.88 14.08 0.65
CA LEU A 134 12.65 13.61 -0.50
C LEU A 134 13.03 12.12 -0.42
N PRO A 135 13.16 11.41 -1.56
CA PRO A 135 12.84 11.88 -2.91
C PRO A 135 11.32 12.04 -3.11
N LYS A 136 10.94 13.00 -3.97
CA LYS A 136 9.55 13.18 -4.40
C LYS A 136 9.02 11.92 -5.08
N TYR A 137 7.70 11.74 -5.05
CA TYR A 137 7.04 10.62 -5.72
C TYR A 137 7.50 9.26 -5.18
N SER A 138 7.82 9.22 -3.89
CA SER A 138 8.26 8.00 -3.21
C SER A 138 7.60 7.91 -1.85
N ILE A 139 7.40 6.69 -1.36
CA ILE A 139 6.92 6.46 0.01
C ILE A 139 7.79 7.18 1.08
N TYR A 140 9.03 7.52 0.72
CA TYR A 140 9.98 8.24 1.56
C TYR A 140 9.71 9.75 1.68
N GLU A 141 8.83 10.29 0.84
CA GLU A 141 8.31 11.66 0.94
C GLU A 141 7.57 11.88 2.28
N GLY A 142 7.03 10.81 2.89
CA GLY A 142 6.25 10.91 4.12
C GLY A 142 4.93 11.67 3.92
N ASN A 143 4.37 11.58 2.72
CA ASN A 143 3.09 12.20 2.37
C ASN A 143 1.91 11.28 2.77
N PRO A 144 1.00 11.70 3.67
CA PRO A 144 -0.13 10.87 4.08
C PRO A 144 -1.05 10.43 2.95
N ALA A 145 -1.32 11.32 1.98
CA ALA A 145 -2.17 10.98 0.86
C ALA A 145 -1.50 9.94 -0.06
N HIS A 146 -0.18 10.04 -0.26
CA HIS A 146 0.58 8.98 -0.94
C HIS A 146 0.41 7.66 -0.22
N THR A 147 0.75 7.58 1.07
CA THR A 147 0.69 6.31 1.83
C THR A 147 -0.71 5.71 1.79
N ILE A 148 -1.77 6.52 1.95
CA ILE A 148 -3.14 6.04 1.83
C ILE A 148 -3.43 5.49 0.43
N VAL A 149 -3.11 6.23 -0.63
CA VAL A 149 -3.39 5.78 -2.00
C VAL A 149 -2.56 4.55 -2.37
N HIS A 150 -1.34 4.43 -1.86
CA HIS A 150 -0.52 3.22 -2.00
C HIS A 150 -1.23 1.99 -1.41
N GLU A 151 -1.67 2.06 -0.14
CA GLU A 151 -2.38 0.94 0.49
C GLU A 151 -3.71 0.62 -0.20
N VAL A 152 -4.43 1.65 -0.65
CA VAL A 152 -5.65 1.48 -1.47
C VAL A 152 -5.30 0.84 -2.81
N GLY A 153 -4.15 1.17 -3.41
CA GLY A 153 -3.64 0.57 -4.64
C GLY A 153 -3.44 -0.95 -4.52
N HIS A 154 -2.93 -1.44 -3.38
CA HIS A 154 -2.88 -2.88 -3.13
C HIS A 154 -4.28 -3.51 -3.16
N LEU A 155 -5.28 -2.86 -2.56
CA LEU A 155 -6.67 -3.35 -2.56
C LEU A 155 -7.26 -3.36 -3.97
N ILE A 156 -7.08 -2.29 -4.73
CA ILE A 156 -7.56 -2.16 -6.11
C ILE A 156 -7.03 -3.30 -6.98
N ILE A 157 -5.71 -3.47 -7.04
CA ILE A 157 -5.12 -4.49 -7.92
C ILE A 157 -5.46 -5.89 -7.44
N THR A 158 -5.46 -6.13 -6.11
CA THR A 158 -5.88 -7.42 -5.56
C THR A 158 -7.34 -7.74 -5.93
N GLY A 159 -8.22 -6.74 -5.97
CA GLY A 159 -9.60 -6.89 -6.41
C GLY A 159 -9.72 -7.24 -7.89
N GLN A 160 -8.88 -6.65 -8.74
CA GLN A 160 -8.86 -6.90 -10.19
C GLN A 160 -8.33 -8.30 -10.55
N ILE A 161 -7.17 -8.69 -10.02
CA ILE A 161 -6.49 -9.94 -10.44
C ILE A 161 -6.78 -11.13 -9.52
N GLY A 162 -7.40 -10.87 -8.37
CA GLY A 162 -7.68 -11.85 -7.33
C GLY A 162 -6.51 -12.10 -6.37
N ARG A 163 -6.85 -12.39 -5.11
CA ARG A 163 -5.90 -12.63 -4.00
C ARG A 163 -4.91 -13.79 -4.25
N GLY A 164 -5.32 -14.80 -5.01
CA GLY A 164 -4.48 -15.96 -5.34
C GLY A 164 -3.31 -15.55 -6.23
N THR A 165 -3.63 -14.88 -7.34
CA THR A 165 -2.66 -14.31 -8.28
C THR A 165 -1.75 -13.29 -7.60
N TRP A 166 -2.34 -12.36 -6.84
CA TRP A 166 -1.59 -11.31 -6.13
C TRP A 166 -0.47 -11.88 -5.26
N LYS A 167 -0.75 -12.91 -4.46
CA LYS A 167 0.24 -13.54 -3.57
C LYS A 167 1.39 -14.22 -4.29
N GLN A 168 1.23 -14.56 -5.56
CA GLN A 168 2.26 -15.22 -6.37
C GLN A 168 3.11 -14.21 -7.14
N LEU A 169 2.67 -12.95 -7.24
CA LEU A 169 3.42 -11.93 -7.93
C LEU A 169 4.79 -11.67 -7.27
N PRO A 170 5.84 -11.41 -8.06
CA PRO A 170 7.09 -10.91 -7.52
C PRO A 170 6.89 -9.54 -6.88
N HIS A 171 7.70 -9.24 -5.86
CA HIS A 171 7.60 -8.04 -5.04
C HIS A 171 7.51 -6.73 -5.85
N TRP A 172 8.29 -6.59 -6.93
CA TRP A 172 8.27 -5.38 -7.75
C TRP A 172 6.90 -5.11 -8.41
N LYS A 173 6.10 -6.15 -8.70
CA LYS A 173 4.72 -5.94 -9.19
C LYS A 173 3.79 -5.60 -8.02
N GLN A 174 4.01 -6.23 -6.86
CA GLN A 174 3.20 -5.99 -5.67
C GLN A 174 3.32 -4.55 -5.16
N GLU A 175 4.50 -3.96 -5.25
CA GLU A 175 4.75 -2.56 -4.85
C GLU A 175 4.62 -1.57 -6.00
N GLY A 176 4.98 -1.98 -7.23
CA GLY A 176 5.04 -1.07 -8.37
C GLY A 176 3.68 -0.52 -8.79
N PHE A 177 2.62 -1.33 -8.76
CA PHE A 177 1.28 -0.83 -9.06
C PHE A 177 0.79 0.20 -8.02
N PRO A 178 0.80 -0.07 -6.70
CA PRO A 178 0.54 0.93 -5.67
C PRO A 178 1.33 2.21 -5.83
N GLU A 179 2.63 2.12 -6.09
CA GLU A 179 3.49 3.29 -6.27
C GLU A 179 3.11 4.10 -7.51
N TYR A 180 2.78 3.44 -8.62
CA TYR A 180 2.23 4.12 -9.79
C TYR A 180 0.90 4.83 -9.47
N ILE A 181 -0.05 4.12 -8.85
CA ILE A 181 -1.37 4.66 -8.49
C ILE A 181 -1.23 5.90 -7.59
N ALA A 182 -0.35 5.84 -6.59
CA ALA A 182 -0.16 6.92 -5.63
C ALA A 182 0.42 8.19 -6.24
N ASN A 183 1.24 8.07 -7.29
CA ASN A 183 2.04 9.19 -7.79
C ASN A 183 1.59 9.75 -9.14
N ILE A 184 0.92 8.95 -9.98
CA ILE A 184 0.72 9.30 -11.39
C ILE A 184 -0.01 10.64 -11.61
N SER A 185 -0.96 10.99 -10.74
CA SER A 185 -1.65 12.29 -10.82
C SER A 185 -0.68 13.46 -10.65
N LEU A 186 0.22 13.36 -9.67
CA LEU A 186 1.18 14.42 -9.39
C LEU A 186 2.24 14.51 -10.48
N ILE A 187 2.75 13.35 -10.93
CA ILE A 187 3.73 13.27 -12.02
C ILE A 187 3.18 13.93 -13.29
N ARG A 188 1.92 13.64 -13.66
CA ARG A 188 1.27 14.26 -14.84
C ARG A 188 1.02 15.77 -14.67
N GLY A 189 0.89 16.24 -13.43
CA GLY A 189 0.74 17.66 -13.10
C GLY A 189 2.06 18.43 -13.00
N ASP A 190 3.19 17.73 -12.87
CA ASP A 190 4.52 18.34 -12.74
C ASP A 190 5.27 18.31 -14.08
N SER A 191 5.32 19.47 -14.75
CA SER A 191 6.04 19.63 -16.02
C SER A 191 7.55 19.37 -15.93
N THR A 192 8.10 19.26 -14.72
CA THR A 192 9.51 18.99 -14.47
C THR A 192 9.80 17.52 -14.10
N ALA A 193 8.77 16.69 -13.94
CA ALA A 193 8.90 15.30 -13.48
C ALA A 193 8.91 14.29 -14.64
N SER A 194 9.88 14.37 -15.54
CA SER A 194 9.98 13.38 -16.62
C SER A 194 10.40 11.99 -16.10
N LEU A 195 10.03 10.93 -16.83
CA LEU A 195 10.47 9.57 -16.49
C LEU A 195 12.01 9.44 -16.51
N PRO A 196 12.76 10.01 -17.48
CA PRO A 196 14.22 10.06 -17.42
C PRO A 196 14.79 10.77 -16.17
N ASP A 197 14.23 11.92 -15.77
CA ASP A 197 14.69 12.64 -14.57
C ASP A 197 14.52 11.80 -13.30
N ARG A 198 13.41 11.06 -13.21
CA ARG A 198 13.16 10.17 -12.08
C ARG A 198 14.02 8.91 -12.11
N VAL A 199 14.40 8.42 -13.29
CA VAL A 199 15.45 7.38 -13.43
C VAL A 199 16.81 7.91 -12.99
N ALA A 200 17.13 9.18 -13.25
CA ALA A 200 18.36 9.79 -12.72
C ALA A 200 18.36 9.83 -11.18
N ILE A 201 17.22 10.15 -10.55
CA ILE A 201 17.05 10.06 -9.09
C ILE A 201 17.28 8.62 -8.60
N LEU A 202 16.73 7.61 -9.29
CA LEU A 202 16.95 6.19 -8.94
C LEU A 202 18.45 5.85 -8.94
N ASN A 203 19.24 6.46 -9.84
CA ASN A 203 20.66 6.19 -10.00
C ASN A 203 21.57 7.08 -9.13
N ASP A 204 21.04 8.09 -8.45
CA ASP A 204 21.81 8.97 -7.58
C ASP A 204 21.91 8.40 -6.15
N ASP A 205 23.01 7.69 -5.88
CA ASP A 205 23.29 7.10 -4.56
C ASP A 205 23.32 8.13 -3.41
N SER A 206 23.54 9.43 -3.69
CA SER A 206 23.56 10.46 -2.64
C SER A 206 22.16 10.75 -2.08
N ILE A 207 21.11 10.57 -2.90
CA ILE A 207 19.70 10.76 -2.51
C ILE A 207 19.25 9.64 -1.57
N TRP A 208 19.64 8.40 -1.87
CA TRP A 208 19.25 7.22 -1.09
C TRP A 208 20.13 7.02 0.17
N GLY A 209 21.30 7.67 0.20
CA GLY A 209 22.26 7.55 1.28
C GLY A 209 22.65 6.10 1.60
N TRP A 210 22.77 5.79 2.88
CA TRP A 210 23.08 4.47 3.43
C TRP A 210 21.92 3.46 3.36
N LYS A 211 20.71 3.87 2.95
CA LYS A 211 19.48 3.07 3.00
C LYS A 211 19.12 2.48 1.63
N ARG A 212 20.08 1.82 0.98
CA ARG A 212 19.93 1.17 -0.35
C ARG A 212 18.95 -0.02 -0.40
N GLY A 213 18.13 -0.23 0.63
CA GLY A 213 17.34 -1.44 0.77
C GLY A 213 15.99 -1.32 0.09
N TRP A 214 14.94 -1.17 0.89
CA TRP A 214 13.56 -1.31 0.44
C TRP A 214 13.01 -0.08 -0.28
N ASP A 215 13.31 1.12 0.18
CA ASP A 215 12.69 2.34 -0.38
C ASP A 215 13.07 2.57 -1.86
N ARG A 216 14.35 2.34 -2.21
CA ARG A 216 14.83 2.40 -3.59
C ARG A 216 14.17 1.33 -4.47
N ILE A 217 13.92 0.14 -3.93
CA ILE A 217 13.26 -0.96 -4.65
C ILE A 217 11.80 -0.60 -4.96
N HIS A 218 11.09 0.03 -4.03
CA HIS A 218 9.70 0.47 -4.27
C HIS A 218 9.66 1.58 -5.33
N TYR A 219 10.59 2.53 -5.24
CA TYR A 219 10.71 3.58 -6.25
C TYR A 219 11.01 3.02 -7.64
N GLU A 220 11.98 2.11 -7.76
CA GLU A 220 12.26 1.39 -9.01
C GLU A 220 11.01 0.66 -9.51
N ALA A 221 10.33 -0.09 -8.65
CA ALA A 221 9.12 -0.83 -9.00
C ALA A 221 8.02 0.08 -9.59
N GLY A 222 7.81 1.27 -9.02
CA GLY A 222 6.89 2.27 -9.56
C GLY A 222 7.29 2.75 -10.96
N LEU A 223 8.58 3.00 -11.19
CA LEU A 223 9.10 3.39 -12.51
C LEU A 223 8.91 2.29 -13.56
N LEU A 224 9.10 1.02 -13.18
CA LEU A 224 8.89 -0.10 -14.09
C LEU A 224 7.43 -0.24 -14.50
N VAL A 225 6.49 -0.13 -13.55
CA VAL A 225 5.06 -0.19 -13.86
C VAL A 225 4.63 1.01 -14.71
N GLU A 226 5.12 2.21 -14.40
CA GLU A 226 4.86 3.39 -15.23
C GLU A 226 5.35 3.21 -16.67
N PHE A 227 6.58 2.72 -16.85
CA PHE A 227 7.13 2.46 -18.17
C PHE A 227 6.26 1.45 -18.95
N LEU A 228 5.84 0.36 -18.31
CA LEU A 228 5.01 -0.65 -18.95
C LEU A 228 3.63 -0.10 -19.34
N LEU A 229 2.98 0.66 -18.45
CA LEU A 229 1.65 1.23 -18.72
C LEU A 229 1.70 2.38 -19.72
N ASP A 230 2.48 3.41 -19.43
CA ASP A 230 2.38 4.70 -20.12
C ASP A 230 3.27 4.76 -21.38
N VAL A 231 4.37 3.99 -21.43
CA VAL A 231 5.28 3.96 -22.59
C VAL A 231 5.03 2.75 -23.48
N LYS A 232 4.90 1.55 -22.90
CA LYS A 232 4.72 0.31 -23.65
C LYS A 232 3.24 0.01 -23.96
N GLY A 233 2.30 0.65 -23.25
CA GLY A 233 0.86 0.46 -23.46
C GLY A 233 0.34 -0.89 -22.98
N TYR A 234 1.01 -1.51 -22.00
CA TYR A 234 0.63 -2.81 -21.46
C TYR A 234 -0.65 -2.70 -20.61
N THR A 235 -1.44 -3.77 -20.58
CA THR A 235 -2.55 -3.94 -19.64
C THR A 235 -2.06 -4.51 -18.31
N VAL A 236 -2.93 -4.55 -17.28
CA VAL A 236 -2.60 -5.23 -16.01
C VAL A 236 -2.29 -6.70 -16.27
N GLU A 237 -3.08 -7.35 -17.12
CA GLU A 237 -2.95 -8.75 -17.52
C GLU A 237 -1.59 -9.03 -18.17
N ASP A 238 -1.12 -8.11 -19.03
CA ASP A 238 0.20 -8.21 -19.65
C ASP A 238 1.31 -8.09 -18.59
N ILE A 239 1.19 -7.13 -17.68
CA ILE A 239 2.21 -6.88 -16.65
C ILE A 239 2.30 -8.05 -15.66
N VAL A 240 1.17 -8.66 -15.26
CA VAL A 240 1.19 -9.76 -14.28
C VAL A 240 1.77 -11.05 -14.85
N ALA A 241 1.83 -11.22 -16.17
CA ALA A 241 2.40 -12.42 -16.81
C ALA A 241 3.86 -12.69 -16.40
N ASP A 242 4.20 -13.98 -16.24
CA ASP A 242 5.54 -14.43 -15.82
C ASP A 242 6.65 -14.03 -16.80
N SER A 243 6.29 -13.82 -18.08
CA SER A 243 7.23 -13.37 -19.11
C SER A 243 7.71 -11.93 -18.92
N VAL A 244 7.00 -11.11 -18.13
CA VAL A 244 7.39 -9.73 -17.81
C VAL A 244 8.15 -9.74 -16.48
N THR A 245 9.47 -9.51 -16.56
CA THR A 245 10.38 -9.54 -15.41
C THR A 245 10.92 -8.14 -15.11
N SER A 246 11.37 -7.91 -13.87
CA SER A 246 11.97 -6.62 -13.49
C SER A 246 13.25 -6.33 -14.27
N GLU A 247 14.11 -7.33 -14.46
CA GLU A 247 15.39 -7.20 -15.15
C GLU A 247 15.24 -6.77 -16.62
N THR A 248 14.36 -7.44 -17.37
CA THR A 248 14.12 -7.08 -18.77
C THR A 248 13.46 -5.72 -18.87
N THR A 249 12.47 -5.44 -18.01
CA THR A 249 11.77 -4.14 -17.98
C THR A 249 12.72 -2.99 -17.65
N LEU A 250 13.61 -3.17 -16.66
CA LEU A 250 14.60 -2.16 -16.28
C LEU A 250 15.60 -1.92 -17.42
N THR A 251 16.07 -2.97 -18.07
CA THR A 251 16.99 -2.86 -19.21
C THR A 251 16.35 -2.07 -20.36
N GLU A 252 15.08 -2.36 -20.68
CA GLU A 252 14.33 -1.63 -21.70
C GLU A 252 14.08 -0.17 -21.32
N LEU A 253 13.74 0.11 -20.06
CA LEU A 253 13.55 1.47 -19.54
C LEU A 253 14.84 2.29 -19.66
N LEU A 254 15.97 1.74 -19.21
CA LEU A 254 17.26 2.43 -19.28
C LEU A 254 17.68 2.73 -20.73
N GLU A 255 17.49 1.79 -21.64
CA GLU A 255 17.76 2.01 -23.07
C GLU A 255 16.82 3.07 -23.65
N TRP A 256 15.54 3.05 -23.29
CA TRP A 256 14.55 4.03 -23.73
C TRP A 256 14.90 5.45 -23.25
N CYS A 257 15.41 5.62 -22.03
CA CYS A 257 15.91 6.88 -21.50
C CYS A 257 17.15 7.34 -22.27
N ARG A 258 18.13 6.45 -22.45
CA ARG A 258 19.39 6.75 -23.16
C ARG A 258 19.15 7.29 -24.57
N LEU A 259 18.20 6.72 -25.31
CA LEU A 259 17.87 7.17 -26.67
C LEU A 259 17.23 8.57 -26.73
N ARG A 260 16.72 9.09 -25.62
CA ARG A 260 16.10 10.42 -25.51
C ARG A 260 17.04 11.50 -24.97
N GLU A 261 18.14 11.10 -24.34
CA GLU A 261 19.22 12.01 -23.93
C GLU A 261 20.13 12.42 -25.08
N ILE A 262 20.03 11.77 -26.24
CA ILE A 262 20.74 12.18 -27.46
C ILE A 262 20.01 13.41 -28.03
N PRO A 263 20.65 14.58 -28.13
CA PRO A 263 20.06 15.73 -28.80
C PRO A 263 19.66 15.35 -30.23
N GLN A 264 18.38 15.55 -30.58
CA GLN A 264 17.91 15.43 -31.97
C GLN A 264 18.41 16.58 -32.83
#